data_AF-A0A483KLP3-F1
#
_entry.id   AF-A0A483KLP3-F1
#
_cell.length_a   1.000
_cell.length_b   1.000
_cell.length_c   1.000
_cell.angle_alpha   90.00
_cell.angle_beta   90.00
_cell.angle_gamma   90.00
#
_symmetry.space_group_name_H-M   'P 1'
#
loop_
_entity.id
_entity.type
_entity.pdbx_description
1 polymer ?
#
loop_
_entity_poly.entity_id
_entity_poly.type
_entity_poly.pdbx_seq_one_letter_code
_entity_poly.pdbx_strand_id
1 'polypeptide(L)'
;DLLFIYDIGTINGDYNNYYQPILNLINKTKEKIPFVRVAISGTSFPFNFAGYHRGENPIFERLLFNKLKQNITSYPTIYSDRGSARIEKQSGGGNLPPPRIDYALKNDWRFIRHEFYDPKSPGEGEKEELYSLCAKEIMEQEYWSENLHLWGTQMIELTSKGDKFGINSAQKATAVRINLHLYTQLHYNDELESIDTDEEWED
;
A
#
# COMPACT_ATOMS: atom_id res chain seq x y z
N ASP A 1 -11.45 12.44 25.58
CA ASP A 1 -11.34 12.69 24.12
C ASP A 1 -12.28 11.82 23.32
N LEU A 2 -12.85 12.36 22.24
CA LEU A 2 -13.69 11.62 21.30
C LEU A 2 -12.98 11.49 19.95
N LEU A 3 -13.07 10.30 19.35
CA LEU A 3 -12.63 9.99 18.00
C LEU A 3 -13.84 9.55 17.18
N PHE A 4 -14.07 10.21 16.06
CA PHE A 4 -15.07 9.82 15.07
C PHE A 4 -14.35 9.25 13.85
N ILE A 5 -14.74 8.04 13.45
CA ILE A 5 -14.19 7.36 12.28
C ILE A 5 -15.25 7.40 11.18
N TYR A 6 -14.97 8.13 10.10
CA TYR A 6 -15.76 8.08 8.88
C TYR A 6 -15.20 6.97 8.00
N ASP A 7 -15.81 5.81 8.12
CA ASP A 7 -15.48 4.66 7.29
C ASP A 7 -16.25 4.72 5.96
N ILE A 8 -15.51 4.89 4.87
CA ILE A 8 -16.04 5.02 3.51
C ILE A 8 -16.04 3.69 2.75
N GLY A 9 -15.55 2.61 3.37
CA GLY A 9 -15.45 1.31 2.73
C GLY A 9 -14.40 1.24 1.63
N THR A 10 -14.71 0.42 0.63
CA THR A 10 -13.87 0.28 -0.56
C THR A 10 -14.26 1.32 -1.59
N ILE A 11 -13.30 2.14 -2.01
CA ILE A 11 -13.50 3.20 -2.99
C ILE A 11 -12.62 3.00 -4.23
N ASN A 12 -12.96 3.68 -5.32
CA ASN A 12 -12.26 3.56 -6.60
C ASN A 12 -11.99 4.96 -7.20
N GLY A 13 -11.76 5.03 -8.53
CA GLY A 13 -11.51 6.29 -9.24
C GLY A 13 -12.63 7.34 -9.09
N ASP A 14 -13.82 6.93 -8.65
CA ASP A 14 -14.95 7.80 -8.32
C ASP A 14 -14.87 8.46 -6.93
N TYR A 15 -13.74 8.36 -6.22
CA TYR A 15 -13.56 8.87 -4.85
C TYR A 15 -13.97 10.33 -4.65
N ASN A 16 -13.92 11.16 -5.71
CA ASN A 16 -14.36 12.55 -5.68
C ASN A 16 -15.85 12.70 -5.33
N ASN A 17 -16.69 11.71 -5.62
CA ASN A 17 -18.11 11.69 -5.26
C ASN A 17 -18.32 11.69 -3.74
N TYR A 18 -17.34 11.21 -2.97
CA TYR A 18 -17.39 11.13 -1.52
C TYR A 18 -16.96 12.44 -0.84
N TYR A 19 -16.26 13.33 -1.55
CA TYR A 19 -15.67 14.54 -0.98
C TYR A 19 -16.71 15.45 -0.30
N GLN A 20 -17.70 15.94 -1.04
CA GLN A 20 -18.66 16.90 -0.50
C GLN A 20 -19.57 16.30 0.60
N PRO A 21 -20.11 15.06 0.44
CA PRO A 21 -20.87 14.42 1.50
C PRO A 21 -20.10 14.27 2.81
N ILE A 22 -18.84 13.83 2.75
CA ILE A 22 -18.00 13.63 3.94
C ILE A 22 -17.65 14.96 4.59
N LEU A 23 -17.25 15.97 3.80
CA LEU A 23 -16.95 17.30 4.34
C LEU A 23 -18.15 17.89 5.09
N ASN A 24 -19.34 17.80 4.52
CA ASN A 24 -20.57 18.26 5.16
C ASN A 24 -20.85 17.51 6.47
N LEU A 25 -20.63 16.20 6.51
CA LEU A 25 -20.85 15.39 7.71
C LEU A 25 -19.83 15.70 8.81
N ILE A 26 -18.56 15.89 8.45
CA ILE A 26 -17.49 16.31 9.37
C ILE A 26 -17.83 17.68 9.97
N ASN A 27 -18.24 18.65 9.14
CA ASN A 27 -18.60 19.99 9.62
C ASN A 27 -19.79 19.95 10.60
N LYS A 28 -20.86 19.21 10.27
CA LYS A 28 -21.99 18.99 11.19
C LYS A 28 -21.55 18.34 12.51
N THR A 29 -20.60 17.42 12.46
CA THR A 29 -20.08 16.77 13.68
C THR A 29 -19.27 17.76 14.52
N LYS A 30 -18.42 18.57 13.90
CA LYS A 30 -17.64 19.62 14.58
C LYS A 30 -18.54 20.73 15.16
N GLU A 31 -19.64 21.08 14.50
CA GLU A 31 -20.64 22.02 15.05
C GLU A 31 -21.24 21.53 16.37
N LYS A 32 -21.40 20.21 16.54
CA LYS A 32 -21.94 19.59 17.76
C LYS A 32 -20.85 19.25 18.77
N ILE A 33 -19.65 18.89 18.30
CA ILE A 33 -18.52 18.43 19.10
C ILE A 33 -17.24 19.11 18.59
N PRO A 34 -16.96 20.36 19.01
CA PRO A 34 -15.89 21.18 18.41
C PRO A 34 -14.47 20.60 18.53
N PHE A 35 -14.22 19.76 19.54
CA PHE A 35 -12.91 19.18 19.84
C PHE A 35 -12.84 17.68 19.50
N VAL A 36 -13.64 17.23 18.54
CA VAL A 36 -13.62 15.85 18.07
C VAL A 36 -12.41 15.59 17.18
N ARG A 37 -11.70 14.48 17.40
CA ARG A 37 -10.72 13.96 16.45
C ARG A 37 -11.45 13.23 15.34
N VAL A 38 -11.05 13.44 14.10
CA VAL A 38 -11.71 12.84 12.95
C VAL A 38 -10.73 11.96 12.21
N ALA A 39 -11.06 10.68 12.05
CA ALA A 39 -10.36 9.78 11.15
C ALA A 39 -11.20 9.54 9.90
N ILE A 40 -10.56 9.56 8.73
CA ILE A 40 -11.18 9.14 7.46
C ILE A 40 -10.55 7.81 7.10
N SER A 41 -11.36 6.76 7.07
CA SER A 41 -10.91 5.37 6.91
C SER A 41 -11.49 4.77 5.64
N GLY A 42 -10.65 4.21 4.78
CA GLY A 42 -11.07 3.55 3.53
C GLY A 42 -9.97 2.65 2.97
N THR A 43 -10.28 1.97 1.87
CA THR A 43 -9.30 1.22 1.07
C THR A 43 -9.63 1.35 -0.41
N SER A 44 -8.61 1.46 -1.25
CA SER A 44 -8.73 1.28 -2.70
C SER A 44 -8.02 0.04 -3.20
N PHE A 45 -7.52 -0.80 -2.29
CA PHE A 45 -6.70 -1.93 -2.67
C PHE A 45 -7.48 -2.86 -3.60
N PRO A 46 -7.00 -3.11 -4.83
CA PRO A 46 -7.88 -3.66 -5.84
C PRO A 46 -8.13 -5.15 -5.63
N PHE A 47 -9.31 -5.58 -6.07
CA PHE A 47 -9.74 -6.97 -5.94
C PHE A 47 -9.05 -7.89 -6.96
N ASN A 48 -8.73 -7.38 -8.15
CA ASN A 48 -8.11 -8.18 -9.21
C ASN A 48 -6.84 -7.51 -9.74
N PHE A 49 -5.86 -8.34 -10.09
CA PHE A 49 -4.54 -7.91 -10.59
C PHE A 49 -4.17 -8.59 -11.92
N ALA A 50 -5.10 -9.30 -12.56
CA ALA A 50 -4.82 -10.14 -13.71
C ALA A 50 -4.46 -9.35 -14.98
N GLY A 51 -3.47 -9.85 -15.73
CA GLY A 51 -3.22 -9.45 -17.12
C GLY A 51 -2.31 -8.25 -17.33
N TYR A 52 -1.66 -7.73 -16.29
CA TYR A 52 -0.73 -6.59 -16.40
C TYR A 52 0.62 -6.94 -15.81
N HIS A 53 1.67 -6.71 -16.60
CA HIS A 53 3.06 -6.88 -16.17
C HIS A 53 3.52 -5.73 -15.26
N ARG A 54 3.18 -4.48 -15.63
CA ARG A 54 3.40 -3.27 -14.81
C ARG A 54 2.07 -2.60 -14.56
N GLY A 55 1.86 -2.09 -13.36
CA GLY A 55 0.66 -1.32 -13.07
C GLY A 55 0.83 -0.34 -11.93
N GLU A 56 -0.11 0.59 -11.89
CA GLU A 56 -0.22 1.68 -10.94
C GLU A 56 -1.62 1.63 -10.34
N ASN A 57 -1.70 1.54 -9.01
CA ASN A 57 -2.94 1.51 -8.27
C ASN A 57 -2.98 2.72 -7.34
N PRO A 58 -3.73 3.78 -7.67
CA PRO A 58 -3.86 4.93 -6.79
C PRO A 58 -4.46 4.55 -5.42
N ILE A 59 -3.92 5.16 -4.37
CA ILE A 59 -4.41 5.09 -2.99
C ILE A 59 -5.53 6.15 -2.86
N PHE A 60 -6.72 5.84 -3.38
CA PHE A 60 -7.78 6.83 -3.53
C PHE A 60 -8.25 7.42 -2.20
N GLU A 61 -8.21 6.65 -1.12
CA GLU A 61 -8.48 7.08 0.25
C GLU A 61 -7.47 8.12 0.73
N ARG A 62 -6.20 8.01 0.32
CA ARG A 62 -5.19 9.02 0.64
C ARG A 62 -5.45 10.29 -0.16
N LEU A 63 -5.76 10.17 -1.45
CA LEU A 63 -6.10 11.31 -2.30
C LEU A 63 -7.32 12.08 -1.77
N LEU A 64 -8.37 11.34 -1.39
CA LEU A 64 -9.57 11.89 -0.76
C LEU A 64 -9.24 12.55 0.59
N PHE A 65 -8.45 11.88 1.44
CA PHE A 65 -8.01 12.42 2.73
C PHE A 65 -7.26 13.74 2.55
N ASN A 66 -6.31 13.81 1.61
CA ASN A 66 -5.55 15.04 1.36
C ASN A 66 -6.46 16.19 0.95
N LYS A 67 -7.43 15.92 0.07
CA LYS A 67 -8.43 16.92 -0.37
C LYS A 67 -9.30 17.40 0.80
N LEU A 68 -9.75 16.48 1.65
CA LEU A 68 -10.53 16.79 2.85
C LEU A 68 -9.71 17.59 3.86
N LYS A 69 -8.47 17.18 4.13
CA LYS A 69 -7.56 17.84 5.09
C LYS A 69 -7.33 19.31 4.75
N GLN A 70 -7.26 19.67 3.47
CA GLN A 70 -7.11 21.06 3.02
C GLN A 70 -8.33 21.95 3.37
N ASN A 71 -9.50 21.35 3.58
CA ASN A 71 -10.78 22.07 3.77
C ASN A 71 -11.37 21.91 5.18
N ILE A 72 -10.72 21.13 6.04
CA ILE A 72 -11.12 20.93 7.43
C ILE A 72 -10.22 21.81 8.30
N THR A 73 -10.76 22.92 8.80
CA THR A 73 -10.07 23.82 9.74
C THR A 73 -9.94 23.17 11.12
N SER A 74 -8.73 23.23 11.68
CA SER A 74 -8.28 22.99 13.07
C SER A 74 -8.85 21.76 13.83
N TYR A 75 -8.01 21.17 14.69
CA TYR A 75 -8.21 19.88 15.38
C TYR A 75 -7.96 18.64 14.50
N PRO A 76 -7.24 17.61 14.99
CA PRO A 76 -6.50 16.71 14.11
C PRO A 76 -7.42 15.81 13.27
N THR A 77 -7.21 15.90 11.95
CA THR A 77 -7.73 14.97 10.96
C THR A 77 -6.69 13.88 10.72
N ILE A 78 -7.08 12.64 10.92
CA ILE A 78 -6.23 11.46 10.91
C ILE A 78 -6.53 10.66 9.65
N TYR A 79 -5.48 10.29 8.92
CA TYR A 79 -5.62 9.29 7.87
C TYR A 79 -5.68 7.91 8.50
N SER A 80 -6.64 7.10 8.06
CA SER A 80 -6.81 5.73 8.53
C SER A 80 -6.79 4.78 7.33
N ASP A 81 -5.89 3.81 7.37
CA ASP A 81 -5.82 2.73 6.39
C ASP A 81 -6.78 1.61 6.82
N ARG A 82 -7.85 1.37 6.06
CA ARG A 82 -8.81 0.29 6.37
C ARG A 82 -8.30 -1.07 5.90
N GLY A 83 -7.44 -1.10 4.88
CA GLY A 83 -7.17 -2.33 4.16
C GLY A 83 -5.99 -2.25 3.21
N SER A 84 -4.79 -1.98 3.72
CA SER A 84 -3.52 -2.34 3.07
C SER A 84 -3.37 -3.86 2.85
N ALA A 85 -4.22 -4.65 3.53
CA ALA A 85 -4.51 -6.05 3.25
C ALA A 85 -5.92 -6.22 2.68
N ARG A 86 -6.13 -7.25 1.85
CA ARG A 86 -7.46 -7.58 1.30
C ARG A 86 -8.46 -7.85 2.44
N ILE A 87 -9.53 -7.05 2.51
CA ILE A 87 -10.59 -7.18 3.53
C ILE A 87 -11.47 -8.40 3.26
N GLU A 88 -11.75 -8.69 2.00
CA GLU A 88 -12.62 -9.81 1.60
C GLU A 88 -11.81 -10.99 1.05
N LYS A 89 -12.17 -12.21 1.46
CA LYS A 89 -11.65 -13.44 0.85
C LYS A 89 -12.21 -13.54 -0.56
N GLN A 90 -11.34 -13.66 -1.56
CA GLN A 90 -11.80 -14.03 -2.89
C GLN A 90 -12.30 -15.48 -2.88
N SER A 91 -13.59 -15.65 -3.15
CA SER A 91 -14.14 -16.93 -3.58
C SER A 91 -13.86 -17.10 -5.07
N GLY A 92 -12.68 -17.61 -5.44
CA GLY A 92 -12.41 -18.00 -6.83
C GLY A 92 -10.94 -18.04 -7.24
N GLY A 93 -10.62 -19.05 -8.06
CA GLY A 93 -9.33 -19.24 -8.73
C GLY A 93 -8.48 -20.34 -8.10
N GLY A 94 -8.60 -21.58 -8.59
CA GLY A 94 -7.73 -22.70 -8.17
C GLY A 94 -6.30 -22.63 -8.71
N ASN A 95 -5.93 -21.53 -9.38
CA ASN A 95 -4.61 -21.35 -9.97
C ASN A 95 -3.69 -20.62 -9.00
N LEU A 96 -2.40 -20.97 -9.03
CA LEU A 96 -1.36 -20.31 -8.25
C LEU A 96 -1.28 -18.83 -8.65
N PRO A 97 -1.38 -17.86 -7.71
CA PRO A 97 -1.20 -16.46 -8.05
C PRO A 97 0.23 -16.23 -8.56
N PRO A 98 0.39 -15.56 -9.70
CA PRO A 98 1.70 -15.31 -10.26
C PRO A 98 2.54 -14.36 -9.40
N PRO A 99 3.87 -14.48 -9.46
CA PRO A 99 4.78 -13.61 -8.76
C PRO A 99 4.55 -12.14 -9.07
N ARG A 100 4.48 -11.36 -7.99
CA ARG A 100 4.22 -9.93 -8.02
C ARG A 100 4.88 -9.29 -6.82
N ILE A 101 5.54 -8.16 -7.05
CA ILE A 101 6.06 -7.30 -6.00
C ILE A 101 5.43 -5.93 -6.16
N ASP A 102 4.99 -5.37 -5.04
CA ASP A 102 4.40 -4.05 -4.94
C ASP A 102 5.38 -3.12 -4.21
N TYR A 103 5.54 -1.90 -4.71
CA TYR A 103 6.29 -0.83 -4.07
C TYR A 103 5.35 0.33 -3.76
N ALA A 104 5.27 0.72 -2.49
CA ALA A 104 4.32 1.71 -2.02
C ALA A 104 4.90 3.12 -2.08
N LEU A 105 4.29 3.97 -2.88
CA LEU A 105 4.56 5.40 -2.93
C LEU A 105 3.52 6.17 -2.10
N LYS A 106 3.65 7.50 -2.07
CA LYS A 106 2.77 8.36 -1.28
C LYS A 106 1.31 8.24 -1.72
N ASN A 107 1.06 8.21 -3.04
CA ASN A 107 -0.28 8.34 -3.63
C ASN A 107 -0.76 7.09 -4.37
N ASP A 108 0.12 6.11 -4.58
CA ASP A 108 -0.11 4.96 -5.43
C ASP A 108 0.77 3.77 -5.00
N TRP A 109 0.31 2.56 -5.29
CA TRP A 109 1.16 1.38 -5.32
C TRP A 109 1.55 1.09 -6.76
N ARG A 110 2.85 0.98 -7.01
CA ARG A 110 3.37 0.49 -8.28
C ARG A 110 3.73 -0.98 -8.12
N PHE A 111 3.51 -1.77 -9.16
CA PHE A 111 3.84 -3.19 -9.10
C PHE A 111 4.44 -3.71 -10.40
N ILE A 112 5.25 -4.74 -10.23
CA ILE A 112 5.75 -5.59 -11.31
C ILE A 112 5.29 -7.02 -11.05
N ARG A 113 4.80 -7.68 -12.09
CA ARG A 113 4.24 -9.03 -12.10
C ARG A 113 4.74 -9.79 -13.31
N HIS A 114 5.11 -11.04 -13.12
CA HIS A 114 5.42 -11.96 -14.20
C HIS A 114 4.49 -13.17 -14.15
N GLU A 115 3.91 -13.52 -15.29
CA GLU A 115 3.05 -14.69 -15.41
C GLU A 115 3.90 -15.97 -15.49
N PHE A 116 3.36 -17.07 -14.95
CA PHE A 116 3.92 -18.39 -15.23
C PHE A 116 3.75 -18.75 -16.70
N TYR A 117 4.68 -19.55 -17.23
CA TYR A 117 4.57 -20.15 -18.55
C TYR A 117 3.33 -21.05 -18.66
N ASP A 118 3.13 -21.94 -17.68
CA ASP A 118 1.88 -22.68 -17.48
C ASP A 118 1.35 -22.46 -16.05
N PRO A 119 0.32 -21.61 -15.87
CA PRO A 119 -0.27 -21.34 -14.55
C PRO A 119 -0.86 -22.57 -13.83
N LYS A 120 -1.12 -23.68 -14.54
CA LYS A 120 -1.64 -24.92 -13.94
C LYS A 120 -0.54 -25.88 -13.51
N SER A 121 0.63 -25.78 -14.14
CA SER A 121 1.78 -26.62 -13.85
C SER A 121 3.08 -25.80 -13.95
N PRO A 122 3.31 -24.87 -13.00
CA PRO A 122 4.55 -24.10 -12.96
C PRO A 122 5.78 -25.02 -12.94
N GLY A 123 6.82 -24.61 -13.65
CA GLY A 123 8.11 -25.30 -13.65
C GLY A 123 8.77 -25.28 -12.26
N GLU A 124 9.63 -26.26 -11.99
CA GLU A 124 10.44 -26.27 -10.77
C GLU A 124 11.36 -25.03 -10.73
N GLY A 125 11.28 -24.25 -9.64
CA GLY A 125 12.06 -23.01 -9.47
C GLY A 125 11.54 -21.79 -10.25
N GLU A 126 10.55 -21.95 -11.14
CA GLU A 126 10.02 -20.86 -11.97
C GLU A 126 9.46 -19.73 -11.10
N LYS A 127 8.77 -20.07 -10.00
CA LYS A 127 8.16 -19.06 -9.12
C LYS A 127 9.22 -18.15 -8.48
N GLU A 128 10.28 -18.74 -7.98
CA GLU A 128 11.40 -18.05 -7.35
C GLU A 128 12.17 -17.19 -8.36
N GLU A 129 12.37 -17.70 -9.58
CA GLU A 129 12.96 -16.94 -10.69
C GLU A 129 12.12 -15.72 -11.05
N LEU A 130 10.80 -15.89 -11.22
CA LEU A 130 9.89 -14.81 -11.56
C LEU A 130 9.77 -13.74 -10.45
N TYR A 131 9.82 -14.12 -9.16
CA TYR A 131 9.95 -13.15 -8.07
C TYR A 131 11.28 -12.38 -8.15
N SER A 132 12.37 -13.07 -8.45
CA SER A 132 13.71 -12.45 -8.62
C SER A 132 13.71 -11.45 -9.77
N LEU A 133 13.05 -11.76 -10.89
CA LEU A 133 12.85 -10.84 -12.02
C LEU A 133 12.02 -9.62 -11.63
N CYS A 134 10.88 -9.81 -10.94
CA CYS A 134 10.08 -8.70 -10.44
C CYS A 134 10.91 -7.75 -9.55
N ALA A 135 11.76 -8.32 -8.69
CA ALA A 135 12.56 -7.55 -7.74
C ALA A 135 13.64 -6.72 -8.45
N LYS A 136 14.38 -7.33 -9.39
CA LYS A 136 15.38 -6.63 -10.20
C LYS A 136 14.75 -5.46 -10.96
N GLU A 137 13.63 -5.71 -11.64
CA GLU A 137 12.97 -4.65 -12.40
C GLU A 137 12.43 -3.52 -11.53
N ILE A 138 11.94 -3.81 -10.31
CA ILE A 138 11.51 -2.77 -9.37
C ILE A 138 12.68 -1.89 -8.97
N MET A 139 13.84 -2.48 -8.67
CA MET A 139 15.06 -1.75 -8.29
C MET A 139 15.60 -0.87 -9.43
N GLU A 140 15.25 -1.18 -10.68
CA GLU A 140 15.62 -0.37 -11.86
C GLU A 140 14.64 0.80 -12.12
N GLN A 141 13.54 0.91 -11.37
CA GLN A 141 12.57 1.98 -11.60
C GLN A 141 13.03 3.30 -10.97
N GLU A 142 12.69 4.42 -11.61
CA GLU A 142 13.01 5.78 -11.13
C GLU A 142 12.51 6.10 -9.71
N TYR A 143 11.49 5.36 -9.25
CA TYR A 143 10.85 5.55 -7.96
C TYR A 143 11.40 4.62 -6.88
N TRP A 144 12.31 3.72 -7.22
CA TRP A 144 13.07 2.95 -6.25
C TRP A 144 14.01 3.89 -5.50
N SER A 145 14.01 3.75 -4.17
CA SER A 145 14.89 4.52 -3.30
C SER A 145 15.98 3.60 -2.75
N GLU A 146 17.23 3.81 -3.19
CA GLU A 146 18.38 3.02 -2.73
C GLU A 146 18.73 3.31 -1.27
N ASN A 147 18.33 4.49 -0.74
CA ASN A 147 18.65 4.93 0.61
C ASN A 147 17.55 4.60 1.63
N LEU A 148 16.44 4.01 1.20
CA LEU A 148 15.34 3.64 2.09
C LEU A 148 15.56 2.23 2.64
N HIS A 149 16.17 2.10 3.82
CA HIS A 149 16.59 0.82 4.40
C HIS A 149 15.52 0.14 5.27
N LEU A 150 14.30 0.00 4.75
CA LEU A 150 13.23 -0.73 5.42
C LEU A 150 13.38 -2.24 5.26
N TRP A 151 12.80 -3.01 6.19
CA TRP A 151 12.68 -4.46 6.02
C TRP A 151 12.07 -4.83 4.65
N GLY A 152 11.05 -4.10 4.19
CA GLY A 152 10.42 -4.32 2.89
C GLY A 152 11.36 -4.12 1.70
N THR A 153 12.23 -3.11 1.72
CA THR A 153 13.21 -2.87 0.65
C THR A 153 14.34 -3.88 0.69
N GLN A 154 14.86 -4.20 1.88
CA GLN A 154 15.84 -5.28 2.08
C GLN A 154 15.33 -6.64 1.56
N MET A 155 14.05 -6.94 1.78
CA MET A 155 13.43 -8.15 1.23
C MET A 155 13.40 -8.14 -0.30
N ILE A 156 13.13 -7.00 -0.94
CA ILE A 156 13.19 -6.86 -2.40
C ILE A 156 14.63 -7.05 -2.89
N GLU A 157 15.62 -6.46 -2.23
CA GLU A 157 17.05 -6.62 -2.56
C GLU A 157 17.55 -8.06 -2.40
N LEU A 158 17.14 -8.77 -1.36
CA LEU A 158 17.44 -10.20 -1.18
C LEU A 158 16.80 -11.02 -2.31
N THR A 159 15.56 -10.67 -2.68
CA THR A 159 14.85 -11.34 -3.78
C THR A 159 15.54 -11.12 -5.11
N SER A 160 16.04 -9.91 -5.40
CA SER A 160 16.75 -9.62 -6.66
C SER A 160 18.05 -10.42 -6.79
N LYS A 161 18.67 -10.79 -5.67
CA LYS A 161 19.85 -11.66 -5.59
C LYS A 161 19.52 -13.16 -5.67
N GLY A 162 18.24 -13.53 -5.73
CA GLY A 162 17.79 -14.93 -5.71
C GLY A 162 17.96 -15.61 -4.35
N ASP A 163 18.03 -14.83 -3.26
CA ASP A 163 18.23 -15.38 -1.92
C ASP A 163 16.95 -16.09 -1.43
N LYS A 164 17.13 -17.27 -0.83
CA LYS A 164 16.03 -18.10 -0.27
C LYS A 164 15.22 -17.40 0.83
N PHE A 165 15.80 -16.42 1.52
CA PHE A 165 15.15 -15.64 2.56
C PHE A 165 14.28 -14.53 1.98
N GLY A 166 14.49 -14.13 0.72
CA GLY A 166 13.69 -13.16 0.00
C GLY A 166 12.21 -13.56 -0.20
N ILE A 167 11.52 -12.79 -1.04
CA ILE A 167 10.12 -12.97 -1.38
C ILE A 167 9.99 -14.20 -2.28
N ASN A 168 9.33 -15.23 -1.76
CA ASN A 168 9.11 -16.50 -2.46
C ASN A 168 7.65 -16.97 -2.34
N SER A 169 6.73 -16.08 -1.98
CA SER A 169 5.31 -16.38 -1.84
C SER A 169 4.47 -15.11 -1.86
N ALA A 170 3.19 -15.25 -2.24
CA ALA A 170 2.24 -14.15 -2.21
C ALA A 170 2.02 -13.57 -0.80
N GLN A 171 2.20 -14.40 0.23
CA GLN A 171 2.12 -13.99 1.63
C GLN A 171 3.29 -13.08 2.00
N LYS A 172 4.54 -13.47 1.68
CA LYS A 172 5.70 -12.60 1.89
C LYS A 172 5.60 -11.30 1.08
N ALA A 173 5.17 -11.38 -0.18
CA ALA A 173 4.96 -10.19 -1.01
C ALA A 173 3.92 -9.24 -0.40
N THR A 174 2.85 -9.78 0.18
CA THR A 174 1.83 -9.00 0.90
C THR A 174 2.41 -8.33 2.14
N ALA A 175 3.22 -9.06 2.93
CA ALA A 175 3.86 -8.50 4.12
C ALA A 175 4.82 -7.35 3.76
N VAL A 176 5.64 -7.52 2.71
CA VAL A 176 6.53 -6.48 2.19
C VAL A 176 5.75 -5.25 1.77
N ARG A 177 4.66 -5.42 1.00
CA ARG A 177 3.79 -4.31 0.60
C ARG A 177 3.23 -3.53 1.80
N ILE A 178 2.71 -4.24 2.80
CA ILE A 178 2.12 -3.62 3.99
C ILE A 178 3.18 -2.85 4.76
N ASN A 179 4.38 -3.41 4.93
CA ASN A 179 5.49 -2.73 5.60
C ASN A 179 5.84 -1.41 4.90
N LEU A 180 6.09 -1.45 3.58
CA LEU A 180 6.38 -0.25 2.80
C LEU A 180 5.24 0.76 2.85
N HIS A 181 3.99 0.30 2.70
CA HIS A 181 2.81 1.17 2.73
C HIS A 181 2.67 1.89 4.06
N LEU A 182 2.65 1.16 5.17
CA LEU A 182 2.44 1.77 6.48
C LEU A 182 3.53 2.80 6.79
N TYR A 183 4.79 2.49 6.47
CA TYR A 183 5.88 3.44 6.64
C TYR A 183 5.70 4.69 5.78
N THR A 184 5.47 4.52 4.47
CA THR A 184 5.25 5.65 3.55
C THR A 184 4.05 6.51 3.94
N GLN A 185 2.98 5.90 4.45
CA GLN A 185 1.76 6.61 4.86
C GLN A 185 1.90 7.31 6.22
N LEU A 186 2.70 6.76 7.14
CA LEU A 186 3.05 7.40 8.41
C LEU A 186 3.89 8.65 8.16
N HIS A 187 4.89 8.53 7.30
CA HIS A 187 5.85 9.57 6.92
C HIS A 187 5.44 10.34 5.65
N TYR A 188 4.13 10.46 5.41
CA TYR A 188 3.60 10.99 4.16
C TYR A 188 4.12 12.40 3.82
N ASN A 189 4.33 13.26 4.83
CA ASN A 189 4.83 14.63 4.63
C ASN A 189 6.34 14.76 4.76
N ASP A 190 7.04 13.67 5.07
CA ASP A 190 8.48 13.67 5.32
C ASP A 190 9.24 13.26 4.05
N GLU A 191 10.55 13.52 4.03
CA GLU A 191 11.48 12.96 3.05
C GLU A 191 11.98 11.61 3.59
N LEU A 192 11.48 10.51 3.03
CA LEU A 192 11.68 9.17 3.61
C LEU A 192 13.16 8.78 3.77
N GLU A 193 14.00 9.18 2.82
CA GLU A 193 15.44 8.88 2.82
C GLU A 193 16.22 9.62 3.91
N SER A 194 15.63 10.65 4.52
CA SER A 194 16.25 11.42 5.60
C SER A 194 15.96 10.86 6.99
N ILE A 195 15.06 9.87 7.08
CA ILE A 195 14.64 9.28 8.34
C ILE A 195 15.57 8.11 8.64
N ASP A 196 16.25 8.19 9.79
CA ASP A 196 17.03 7.08 10.29
C ASP A 196 16.09 5.93 10.66
N THR A 197 16.20 4.82 9.93
CA THR A 197 15.42 3.60 10.15
C THR A 197 16.16 2.57 10.98
N ASP A 198 17.43 2.81 11.28
CA ASP A 198 18.24 1.92 12.09
C ASP A 198 17.97 2.21 13.57
N GLU A 199 17.63 1.17 14.33
CA GLU A 199 17.60 1.29 15.78
C GLU A 199 19.04 1.21 16.30
N GLU A 200 19.46 2.18 17.11
CA GLU A 200 20.74 2.08 17.84
C GLU A 200 20.68 0.81 18.70
N TRP A 201 21.59 -0.13 18.42
CA TRP A 201 21.74 -1.32 19.24
C TRP A 201 22.23 -0.92 20.64
N GLU A 202 21.39 -1.13 21.65
CA GLU A 202 21.77 -1.03 23.07
C GLU A 202 22.03 -2.44 23.63
N ASP A 203 23.23 -2.65 24.19
CA ASP A 203 23.69 -3.91 24.83
C ASP A 203 23.06 -4.16 26.23
#